data_AF-A0A4P9K5W6-F1
#
_entry.id   AF-A0A4P9K5W6-F1
#
_cell.length_a   1.000
_cell.length_b   1.000
_cell.length_c   1.000
_cell.angle_alpha   90.00
_cell.angle_beta   90.00
_cell.angle_gamma   90.00
#
_symmetry.space_group_name_H-M   'P 1'
#
loop_
_entity.id
_entity.type
_entity.pdbx_description
1 polymer ?
#
loop_
_entity_poly.entity_id
_entity_poly.type
_entity_poly.pdbx_seq_one_letter_code
_entity_poly.pdbx_strand_id
1 'polypeptide(L)'
;MTVATDIPVEKVQALLEALQSNQAVEAGQLLDELTQIRESEIYHQVSQLTHDLHETLDHLEDDQLLMQTKHDIPDAAERLQYVISTTEEASAKTLDKAEEAIQSLEKLEAILASERVNQEEQTDCVALLHQQLTEIMLAQSFQDLTGQVLNRVILVISSLEQSLIELIEKSGRDYHAIPDRVADADGQKADEMKGVGPNVTQKSKQDIVSSQEDIDDLLSDLGI
;
A
#
# COMPACT_ATOMS: atom_id res chain seq x y z
N MET A 1 16.23 -19.97 -24.24
CA MET A 1 16.26 -21.43 -24.45
C MET A 1 16.09 -21.68 -25.95
N THR A 2 17.15 -22.12 -26.64
CA THR A 2 17.10 -22.49 -28.06
C THR A 2 16.48 -23.88 -28.18
N VAL A 3 15.27 -23.96 -28.71
CA VAL A 3 14.46 -25.18 -28.80
C VAL A 3 14.96 -25.99 -29.98
N ALA A 4 15.60 -27.14 -29.71
CA ALA A 4 15.87 -28.15 -30.72
C ALA A 4 14.53 -28.77 -31.13
N THR A 5 14.05 -28.44 -32.32
CA THR A 5 12.95 -29.16 -32.96
C THR A 5 13.47 -30.57 -33.23
N ASP A 6 12.86 -31.60 -32.63
CA ASP A 6 13.26 -33.00 -32.82
C ASP A 6 12.72 -33.49 -34.18
N ILE A 7 13.22 -32.84 -35.25
CA ILE A 7 12.88 -33.19 -36.61
C ILE A 7 13.58 -34.52 -36.93
N PRO A 8 12.85 -35.62 -37.20
CA PRO A 8 13.47 -36.91 -37.45
C PRO A 8 14.34 -36.83 -38.70
N VAL A 9 15.65 -36.95 -38.50
CA VAL A 9 16.68 -36.80 -39.55
C VAL A 9 16.44 -37.77 -40.71
N GLU A 10 15.92 -38.97 -40.42
CA GLU A 10 15.56 -39.98 -41.42
C GLU A 10 14.48 -39.48 -42.40
N LYS A 11 13.46 -38.74 -41.92
CA LYS A 11 12.40 -38.18 -42.78
C LYS A 11 12.90 -37.02 -43.64
N VAL A 12 13.83 -36.22 -43.11
CA VAL A 12 14.48 -35.14 -43.87
C VAL A 12 15.38 -35.71 -44.96
N GLN A 13 16.10 -36.81 -44.68
CA GLN A 13 16.90 -37.54 -45.67
C GLN A 13 16.02 -38.16 -46.77
N ALA A 14 14.92 -38.81 -46.40
CA ALA A 14 13.96 -39.36 -47.35
C ALA A 14 13.31 -38.29 -48.24
N LEU A 15 12.98 -37.12 -47.68
CA LEU A 15 12.47 -35.97 -48.44
C LEU A 15 13.50 -35.47 -49.45
N LEU A 16 14.77 -35.41 -49.05
CA LEU A 16 15.86 -34.96 -49.91
C LEU A 16 16.11 -35.94 -51.07
N GLU A 17 16.00 -37.25 -50.83
CA GLU A 17 16.10 -38.29 -51.84
C GLU A 17 14.91 -38.26 -52.84
N ALA A 18 13.68 -38.07 -52.34
CA ALA A 18 12.49 -37.93 -53.18
C ALA A 18 12.55 -36.68 -54.08
N LEU A 19 13.10 -35.57 -53.56
CA LEU A 19 13.35 -34.35 -54.33
C LEU A 19 14.45 -34.54 -55.39
N GLN A 20 15.52 -35.27 -55.06
CA GLN A 20 16.61 -35.58 -56.00
C GLN A 20 16.16 -36.54 -57.11
N SER A 21 15.22 -37.43 -56.83
CA SER A 21 14.65 -38.40 -57.77
C SER A 21 13.45 -37.84 -58.57
N ASN A 22 13.14 -36.55 -58.43
CA ASN A 22 12.04 -35.84 -59.09
C ASN A 22 10.64 -36.45 -58.80
N GLN A 23 10.47 -37.09 -57.64
CA GLN A 23 9.22 -37.69 -57.17
C GLN A 23 8.40 -36.67 -56.38
N ALA A 24 7.78 -35.71 -57.09
CA ALA A 24 7.08 -34.58 -56.46
C ALA A 24 5.93 -34.97 -55.51
N VAL A 25 5.24 -36.08 -55.78
CA VAL A 25 4.11 -36.54 -54.94
C VAL A 25 4.60 -37.08 -53.59
N GLU A 26 5.66 -37.87 -53.61
CA GLU A 26 6.27 -38.46 -52.41
C GLU A 26 6.96 -37.39 -51.55
N ALA A 27 7.62 -36.42 -52.19
CA ALA A 27 8.17 -35.27 -51.49
C ALA A 27 7.09 -34.41 -50.82
N GLY A 28 5.92 -34.24 -51.47
CA GLY A 28 4.77 -33.53 -50.88
C GLY A 28 4.25 -34.25 -49.62
N GLN A 29 4.10 -35.57 -49.67
CA GLN A 29 3.65 -36.37 -48.53
C GLN A 29 4.62 -36.29 -47.34
N LEU A 30 5.93 -36.39 -47.59
CA LEU A 30 6.94 -36.29 -46.54
C LEU A 30 7.00 -34.88 -45.93
N LEU A 31 6.76 -33.83 -46.73
CA LEU A 31 6.67 -32.46 -46.23
C LEU A 31 5.42 -32.23 -45.36
N ASP A 32 4.28 -32.78 -45.77
CA ASP A 32 3.04 -32.72 -44.99
C ASP A 32 3.20 -33.42 -43.63
N GLU A 33 3.85 -34.59 -43.60
CA GLU A 33 4.16 -35.30 -42.36
C GLU A 33 5.08 -34.52 -41.43
N LEU A 34 6.13 -33.88 -41.97
CA LEU A 34 7.03 -33.02 -41.19
C LEU A 34 6.31 -31.78 -40.65
N THR A 35 5.41 -31.22 -41.45
CA THR A 35 4.58 -30.07 -41.04
C THR A 35 3.63 -30.47 -39.91
N GLN A 36 3.01 -31.65 -40.00
CA GLN A 36 2.12 -32.18 -38.97
C GLN A 36 2.85 -32.47 -37.64
N ILE A 37 4.07 -33.01 -37.68
CA ILE A 37 4.89 -33.22 -36.48
C ILE A 37 5.14 -31.87 -35.80
N ARG A 38 5.61 -30.89 -36.56
CA ARG A 38 5.90 -29.54 -36.07
C ARG A 38 4.65 -28.86 -35.50
N GLU A 39 3.51 -28.97 -36.17
CA GLU A 39 2.25 -28.42 -35.68
C GLU A 39 1.84 -29.09 -34.35
N SER A 40 1.92 -30.42 -34.25
CA SER A 40 1.57 -31.13 -33.01
C SER A 40 2.46 -30.76 -31.83
N GLU A 41 3.75 -30.53 -32.07
CA GLU A 41 4.69 -30.07 -31.04
C GLU A 41 4.37 -28.65 -30.58
N ILE A 42 4.08 -27.75 -31.51
CA ILE A 42 3.67 -26.37 -31.17
C ILE A 42 2.37 -26.41 -30.35
N TYR A 43 1.38 -27.22 -30.76
CA TYR A 43 0.15 -27.39 -30.00
C TYR A 43 0.41 -27.98 -28.60
N HIS A 44 1.29 -28.96 -28.49
CA HIS A 44 1.65 -29.56 -27.20
C HIS A 44 2.35 -28.53 -26.29
N GLN A 45 3.26 -27.73 -26.83
CA GLN A 45 3.95 -26.67 -26.09
C GLN A 45 3.02 -25.55 -25.67
N VAL A 46 2.13 -25.09 -26.56
CA VAL A 46 1.12 -24.09 -26.21
C VAL A 46 0.17 -24.66 -25.16
N SER A 47 -0.21 -25.93 -25.26
CA SER A 47 -1.03 -26.61 -24.26
C SER A 47 -0.30 -26.73 -22.93
N GLN A 48 0.99 -27.05 -22.93
CA GLN A 48 1.80 -27.17 -21.72
C GLN A 48 1.99 -25.80 -21.08
N LEU A 49 2.35 -24.77 -21.85
CA LEU A 49 2.44 -23.40 -21.35
C LEU A 49 1.10 -22.89 -20.81
N THR A 50 0.00 -23.21 -21.48
CA THR A 50 -1.35 -22.85 -21.02
C THR A 50 -1.70 -23.61 -19.75
N HIS A 51 -1.29 -24.87 -19.64
CA HIS A 51 -1.47 -25.67 -18.42
C HIS A 51 -0.63 -25.14 -17.27
N ASP A 52 0.66 -24.86 -17.48
CA ASP A 52 1.56 -24.28 -16.49
C ASP A 52 1.06 -22.89 -16.05
N LEU A 53 0.55 -22.06 -16.98
CA LEU A 53 -0.09 -20.78 -16.66
C LEU A 53 -1.38 -20.99 -15.86
N HIS A 54 -2.19 -21.98 -16.24
CA HIS A 54 -3.44 -22.27 -15.55
C HIS A 54 -3.17 -22.84 -14.14
N GLU A 55 -2.20 -23.73 -13.99
CA GLU A 55 -1.78 -24.29 -12.71
C GLU A 55 -1.16 -23.22 -11.82
N THR A 56 -0.34 -22.30 -12.36
CA THR A 56 0.14 -21.14 -11.60
C THR A 56 -0.98 -20.18 -11.20
N LEU A 57 -1.97 -19.97 -12.07
CA LEU A 57 -3.20 -19.21 -11.74
C LEU A 57 -4.08 -19.93 -10.70
N ASP A 58 -4.14 -21.26 -10.72
CA ASP A 58 -4.87 -22.10 -9.75
C ASP A 58 -4.18 -22.07 -8.38
N HIS A 59 -2.84 -22.06 -8.36
CA HIS A 59 -2.06 -21.81 -7.13
C HIS A 59 -2.12 -20.35 -6.66
N LEU A 60 -2.51 -19.42 -7.54
CA LEU A 60 -2.86 -18.03 -7.23
C LEU A 60 -4.32 -17.89 -6.74
N GLU A 61 -5.18 -18.89 -6.95
CA GLU A 61 -6.47 -19.05 -6.25
C GLU A 61 -6.25 -19.48 -4.79
N ASP A 62 -5.27 -18.86 -4.12
CA ASP A 62 -5.18 -18.87 -2.68
C ASP A 62 -6.44 -18.11 -2.19
N ASP A 63 -7.48 -18.87 -1.84
CA ASP A 63 -8.79 -18.38 -1.37
C ASP A 63 -8.62 -17.24 -0.35
N GLN A 64 -7.51 -17.28 0.41
CA GLN A 64 -7.14 -16.27 1.39
C GLN A 64 -6.83 -14.89 0.76
N LEU A 65 -6.06 -14.80 -0.33
CA LEU A 65 -5.76 -13.52 -1.00
C LEU A 65 -7.01 -12.94 -1.69
N LEU A 66 -7.83 -13.81 -2.29
CA LEU A 66 -9.10 -13.41 -2.91
C LEU A 66 -10.11 -12.93 -1.86
N MET A 67 -10.21 -13.61 -0.72
CA MET A 67 -11.02 -13.20 0.44
C MET A 67 -10.54 -11.85 1.00
N GLN A 68 -9.23 -11.69 1.21
CA GLN A 68 -8.65 -10.43 1.68
C GLN A 68 -8.97 -9.28 0.71
N THR A 69 -8.81 -9.50 -0.59
CA THR A 69 -9.07 -8.47 -1.61
C THR A 69 -10.55 -8.10 -1.71
N LYS A 70 -11.45 -9.09 -1.63
CA LYS A 70 -12.89 -8.88 -1.79
C LYS A 70 -13.57 -8.32 -0.55
N HIS A 71 -13.09 -8.68 0.64
CA HIS A 71 -13.76 -8.36 1.90
C HIS A 71 -12.88 -7.54 2.84
N ASP A 72 -11.67 -7.99 3.15
CA ASP A 72 -10.87 -7.37 4.21
C ASP A 72 -10.31 -6.01 3.81
N ILE A 73 -9.85 -5.82 2.57
CA ILE A 73 -9.35 -4.52 2.09
C ILE A 73 -10.46 -3.46 2.06
N PRO A 74 -11.64 -3.72 1.46
CA PRO A 74 -12.75 -2.76 1.52
C PRO A 74 -13.19 -2.43 2.95
N ASP A 75 -13.26 -3.42 3.84
CA ASP A 75 -13.58 -3.24 5.26
C ASP A 75 -12.51 -2.40 5.99
N ALA A 76 -11.23 -2.63 5.70
CA ALA A 76 -10.13 -1.82 6.24
C ALA A 76 -10.19 -0.37 5.73
N ALA A 77 -10.56 -0.15 4.47
CA ALA A 77 -10.75 1.18 3.91
C ALA A 77 -11.93 1.92 4.56
N GLU A 78 -13.08 1.25 4.75
CA GLU A 78 -14.23 1.81 5.46
C GLU A 78 -13.88 2.17 6.90
N ARG A 79 -13.11 1.31 7.58
CA ARG A 79 -12.59 1.57 8.93
C ARG A 79 -11.66 2.77 8.99
N LEU A 80 -10.76 2.95 8.02
CA LEU A 80 -9.92 4.13 7.94
C LEU A 80 -10.75 5.39 7.72
N GLN A 81 -11.76 5.33 6.85
CA GLN A 81 -12.68 6.44 6.63
C GLN A 81 -13.44 6.82 7.91
N TYR A 82 -13.89 5.82 8.68
CA TYR A 82 -14.50 6.02 9.99
C TYR A 82 -13.54 6.69 10.98
N VAL A 83 -12.27 6.27 11.03
CA VAL A 83 -11.25 6.90 11.87
C VAL A 83 -11.08 8.37 11.49
N ILE A 84 -10.95 8.67 10.19
CA ILE A 84 -10.81 10.05 9.70
C ILE A 84 -11.99 10.90 10.13
N SER A 85 -13.23 10.47 9.84
CA SER A 85 -14.43 11.25 10.18
C SER A 85 -14.59 11.46 11.69
N THR A 86 -14.32 10.41 12.48
CA THR A 86 -14.43 10.49 13.94
C THR A 86 -13.36 11.40 14.52
N THR A 87 -12.13 11.36 13.98
CA THR A 87 -11.05 12.26 14.42
C THR A 87 -11.34 13.72 14.07
N GLU A 88 -11.94 13.97 12.92
CA GLU A 88 -12.35 15.32 12.49
C GLU A 88 -13.46 15.87 13.37
N GLU A 89 -14.52 15.09 13.62
CA GLU A 89 -15.63 15.48 14.50
C GLU A 89 -15.15 15.77 15.93
N ALA A 90 -14.33 14.88 16.48
CA ALA A 90 -13.81 15.06 17.82
C ALA A 90 -12.85 16.26 17.93
N SER A 91 -12.05 16.53 16.90
CA SER A 91 -11.19 17.70 16.83
C SER A 91 -12.01 18.98 16.77
N ALA A 92 -13.05 19.03 15.92
CA ALA A 92 -13.96 20.16 15.81
C ALA A 92 -14.65 20.43 17.16
N LYS A 93 -15.24 19.39 17.77
CA LYS A 93 -15.88 19.49 19.08
C LYS A 93 -14.92 19.95 20.18
N THR A 94 -13.68 19.44 20.16
CA THR A 94 -12.64 19.85 21.11
C THR A 94 -12.31 21.34 20.95
N LEU A 95 -12.15 21.81 19.72
CA LEU A 95 -11.86 23.21 19.41
C LEU A 95 -13.01 24.13 19.85
N ASP A 96 -14.25 23.79 19.48
CA ASP A 96 -15.44 24.55 19.85
C ASP A 96 -15.56 24.70 21.38
N LYS A 97 -15.38 23.59 22.11
CA LYS A 97 -15.48 23.60 23.58
C LYS A 97 -14.30 24.31 24.24
N ALA A 98 -13.12 24.28 23.62
CA ALA A 98 -11.98 25.06 24.09
C ALA A 98 -12.21 26.56 23.90
N GLU A 99 -12.74 27.00 22.77
CA GLU A 99 -13.12 28.40 22.54
C GLU A 99 -14.19 28.87 23.54
N GLU A 100 -15.23 28.06 23.75
CA GLU A 100 -16.26 28.31 24.75
C GLU A 100 -15.67 28.42 26.18
N ALA A 101 -14.68 27.59 26.52
CA ALA A 101 -13.98 27.63 27.80
C ALA A 101 -13.12 28.90 27.96
N ILE A 102 -12.42 29.33 26.90
CA ILE A 102 -11.65 30.58 26.89
C ILE A 102 -12.59 31.77 27.16
N GLN A 103 -13.75 31.82 26.51
CA GLN A 103 -14.75 32.87 26.76
C GLN A 103 -15.28 32.87 28.21
N SER A 104 -15.47 31.69 28.80
CA SER A 104 -15.84 31.55 30.21
C SER A 104 -14.74 32.06 31.14
N LEU A 105 -13.46 31.85 30.82
CA LEU A 105 -12.33 32.40 31.58
C LEU A 105 -12.29 33.93 31.50
N GLU A 106 -12.43 34.50 30.30
CA GLU A 106 -12.45 35.96 30.12
C GLU A 106 -13.60 36.61 30.91
N LYS A 107 -14.78 35.99 30.91
CA LYS A 107 -15.92 36.43 31.73
C LYS A 107 -15.60 36.37 33.22
N LEU A 108 -14.99 35.28 33.68
CA LEU A 108 -14.61 35.13 35.09
C LEU A 108 -13.59 36.18 35.52
N GLU A 109 -12.59 36.47 34.67
CA GLU A 109 -11.61 37.54 34.90
C GLU A 109 -12.28 38.92 35.01
N ALA A 110 -13.25 39.21 34.13
CA ALA A 110 -14.00 40.46 34.20
C ALA A 110 -14.83 40.59 35.49
N ILE A 111 -15.46 39.50 35.96
CA ILE A 111 -16.19 39.48 37.23
C ILE A 111 -15.24 39.70 38.41
N LEU A 112 -14.07 39.04 38.41
CA LEU A 112 -13.04 39.19 39.44
C LEU A 112 -12.44 40.60 39.49
N ALA A 113 -12.32 41.28 38.36
CA ALA A 113 -11.84 42.66 38.28
C ALA A 113 -12.87 43.70 38.74
N SER A 114 -14.15 43.33 38.85
CA SER A 114 -15.22 44.23 39.29
C SER A 114 -15.24 44.40 40.81
N GLU A 115 -15.46 45.63 41.30
CA GLU A 115 -15.49 45.95 42.74
C GLU A 115 -16.68 45.33 43.49
N ARG A 116 -17.68 44.81 42.78
CA ARG A 116 -18.84 44.11 43.36
C ARG A 116 -18.70 42.61 43.10
N VAL A 117 -18.18 41.89 44.08
CA VAL A 117 -18.12 40.43 44.04
C VAL A 117 -19.55 39.87 44.03
N ASN A 118 -20.01 39.40 42.87
CA ASN A 118 -21.25 38.63 42.76
C ASN A 118 -20.90 37.13 42.80
N GLN A 119 -20.99 36.55 43.99
CA GLN A 119 -20.54 35.17 44.27
C GLN A 119 -21.33 34.12 43.48
N GLU A 120 -22.59 34.41 43.17
CA GLU A 120 -23.47 33.55 42.37
C GLU A 120 -22.99 33.48 40.91
N GLU A 121 -22.74 34.63 40.27
CA GLU A 121 -22.22 34.70 38.89
C GLU A 121 -20.83 34.05 38.74
N GLN A 122 -19.95 34.18 39.74
CA GLN A 122 -18.67 33.47 39.73
C GLN A 122 -18.84 31.95 39.78
N THR A 123 -19.75 31.47 40.63
CA THR A 123 -19.99 30.04 40.80
C THR A 123 -20.57 29.44 39.52
N ASP A 124 -21.49 30.14 38.87
CA ASP A 124 -22.07 29.73 37.59
C ASP A 124 -21.03 29.69 36.47
N CYS A 125 -20.13 30.69 36.41
CA CYS A 125 -19.08 30.74 35.39
C CYS A 125 -18.05 29.61 35.56
N VAL A 126 -17.68 29.28 36.81
CA VAL A 126 -16.81 28.14 37.13
C VAL A 126 -17.49 26.81 36.81
N ALA A 127 -18.80 26.68 37.08
CA ALA A 127 -19.56 25.49 36.74
C ALA A 127 -19.63 25.27 35.22
N LEU A 128 -19.85 26.34 34.46
CA LEU A 128 -19.85 26.30 32.99
C LEU A 128 -18.48 25.88 32.43
N LEU A 129 -17.39 26.45 32.96
CA LEU A 129 -16.03 26.07 32.60
C LEU A 129 -15.77 24.58 32.85
N HIS A 130 -16.16 24.08 34.03
CA HIS A 130 -16.00 22.66 34.36
C HIS A 130 -16.79 21.77 33.40
N GLN A 131 -18.00 22.18 33.01
CA GLN A 131 -18.79 21.46 32.02
C GLN A 131 -18.07 21.42 30.66
N GLN A 132 -17.56 22.56 30.17
CA GLN A 132 -16.85 22.66 28.88
C GLN A 132 -15.60 21.76 28.86
N LEU A 133 -14.81 21.77 29.94
CA LEU A 133 -13.64 20.88 30.08
C LEU A 133 -14.04 19.39 30.12
N THR A 134 -15.16 19.06 30.78
CA THR A 134 -15.70 17.69 30.79
C THR A 134 -16.13 17.27 29.38
N GLU A 135 -16.75 18.18 28.62
CA GLU A 135 -17.14 17.91 27.22
C GLU A 135 -15.92 17.70 26.32
N ILE A 136 -14.81 18.42 26.53
CA ILE A 136 -13.53 18.14 25.84
C ILE A 136 -13.02 16.74 26.17
N MET A 137 -12.98 16.37 27.46
CA MET A 137 -12.53 15.03 27.85
C MET A 137 -13.41 13.92 27.25
N LEU A 138 -14.73 14.13 27.20
CA LEU A 138 -15.65 13.21 26.54
C LEU A 138 -15.45 13.18 25.03
N ALA A 139 -15.23 14.34 24.40
CA ALA A 139 -14.94 14.43 22.98
C ALA A 139 -13.68 13.66 22.63
N GLN A 140 -12.70 13.53 23.53
CA GLN A 140 -11.46 12.76 23.36
C GLN A 140 -11.60 11.25 23.55
N SER A 141 -12.73 10.76 24.07
CA SER A 141 -12.96 9.32 24.30
C SER A 141 -12.94 8.47 23.02
N PHE A 142 -13.09 9.10 21.83
CA PHE A 142 -12.96 8.43 20.54
C PHE A 142 -11.58 7.79 20.32
N GLN A 143 -10.53 8.32 20.95
CA GLN A 143 -9.16 7.90 20.71
C GLN A 143 -8.98 6.38 20.94
N ASP A 144 -9.62 5.83 21.98
CA ASP A 144 -9.57 4.41 22.28
C ASP A 144 -10.17 3.57 21.14
N LEU A 145 -11.35 3.95 20.67
CA LEU A 145 -12.04 3.27 19.58
C LEU A 145 -11.26 3.39 18.26
N THR A 146 -10.76 4.59 17.92
CA THR A 146 -9.96 4.78 16.71
C THR A 146 -8.64 4.04 16.75
N GLY A 147 -8.02 3.91 17.93
CA GLY A 147 -6.81 3.12 18.12
C GLY A 147 -7.06 1.63 17.88
N GLN A 148 -8.17 1.10 18.40
CA GLN A 148 -8.57 -0.29 18.14
C GLN A 148 -8.84 -0.55 16.65
N VAL A 149 -9.57 0.37 16.00
CA VAL A 149 -9.87 0.28 14.56
C VAL A 149 -8.58 0.32 13.74
N LEU A 150 -7.66 1.24 14.04
CA LEU A 150 -6.39 1.35 13.34
C LEU A 150 -5.52 0.09 13.52
N ASN A 151 -5.44 -0.45 14.74
CA ASN A 151 -4.74 -1.71 14.98
C ASN A 151 -5.33 -2.85 14.15
N ARG A 152 -6.66 -2.91 14.02
CA ARG A 152 -7.31 -3.92 13.17
C ARG A 152 -6.97 -3.73 11.69
N VAL A 153 -6.94 -2.49 11.21
CA VAL A 153 -6.53 -2.16 9.83
C VAL A 153 -5.08 -2.57 9.58
N ILE A 154 -4.16 -2.29 10.51
CA ILE A 154 -2.75 -2.69 10.40
C ILE A 154 -2.65 -4.20 10.23
N LEU A 155 -3.36 -4.98 11.04
CA LEU A 155 -3.36 -6.44 10.94
C LEU A 155 -3.85 -6.94 9.57
N VAL A 156 -4.88 -6.31 9.00
CA VAL A 156 -5.40 -6.67 7.67
C VAL A 156 -4.36 -6.37 6.59
N ILE A 157 -3.77 -5.17 6.63
CA ILE A 157 -2.76 -4.75 5.64
C ILE A 157 -1.52 -5.63 5.73
N SER A 158 -1.03 -5.94 6.94
CA SER A 158 0.11 -6.84 7.13
C SER A 158 -0.19 -8.26 6.67
N SER A 159 -1.42 -8.74 6.86
CA SER A 159 -1.83 -10.05 6.35
C SER A 159 -1.86 -10.09 4.83
N LEU A 160 -2.31 -9.01 4.18
CA LEU A 160 -2.29 -8.89 2.73
C LEU A 160 -0.86 -8.80 2.19
N GLU A 161 -0.01 -7.99 2.84
CA GLU A 161 1.41 -7.87 2.50
C GLU A 161 2.08 -9.25 2.51
N GLN A 162 1.86 -10.04 3.56
CA GLN A 162 2.40 -11.39 3.66
C GLN A 162 1.92 -12.30 2.51
N SER A 163 0.63 -12.28 2.18
CA SER A 163 0.09 -13.06 1.06
C SER A 163 0.67 -12.64 -0.30
N LEU A 164 0.95 -11.34 -0.49
CA LEU A 164 1.61 -10.85 -1.70
C LEU A 164 3.10 -11.23 -1.77
N ILE A 165 3.81 -11.24 -0.63
CA ILE A 165 5.20 -11.71 -0.56
C ILE A 165 5.26 -13.19 -0.95
N GLU A 166 4.41 -14.02 -0.35
CA GLU A 166 4.34 -15.45 -0.66
C GLU A 166 4.05 -15.72 -2.14
N LEU A 167 3.20 -14.90 -2.76
CA LEU A 167 2.90 -14.96 -4.19
C LEU A 167 4.13 -14.62 -5.05
N ILE A 168 4.88 -13.58 -4.69
CA ILE A 168 6.11 -13.19 -5.38
C ILE A 168 7.15 -14.31 -5.28
N GLU A 169 7.32 -14.91 -4.10
CA GLU A 169 8.23 -16.03 -3.88
C GLU A 169 7.81 -17.27 -4.67
N LYS A 170 6.52 -17.64 -4.66
CA LYS A 170 5.95 -18.73 -5.48
C LYS A 170 6.15 -18.51 -6.98
N SER A 171 6.19 -17.25 -7.44
CA SER A 171 6.48 -16.90 -8.84
C SER A 171 7.95 -17.08 -9.25
N GLY A 172 8.82 -17.52 -8.32
CA GLY A 172 10.24 -17.73 -8.55
C GLY A 172 11.08 -16.45 -8.49
N ARG A 173 10.52 -15.35 -7.99
CA ARG A 173 11.25 -14.12 -7.70
C ARG A 173 11.54 -14.03 -6.21
N ASP A 174 12.78 -13.70 -5.86
CA ASP A 174 13.12 -13.38 -4.47
C ASP A 174 12.62 -11.97 -4.15
N TYR A 175 11.61 -11.89 -3.28
CA TYR A 175 11.04 -10.61 -2.82
C TYR A 175 12.12 -9.68 -2.24
N HIS A 176 13.06 -10.23 -1.48
CA HIS A 176 14.13 -9.45 -0.84
C HIS A 176 15.23 -9.01 -1.82
N ALA A 177 15.29 -9.61 -3.00
CA ALA A 177 16.19 -9.19 -4.08
C ALA A 177 15.59 -8.07 -4.96
N ILE A 178 14.30 -7.74 -4.79
CA ILE A 178 13.68 -6.61 -5.48
C ILE A 178 14.29 -5.33 -4.92
N PRO A 179 14.96 -4.50 -5.75
CA PRO A 179 15.58 -3.28 -5.27
C PRO A 179 14.50 -2.34 -4.73
N ASP A 180 14.79 -1.73 -3.57
CA ASP A 180 13.98 -0.64 -3.04
C ASP A 180 13.76 0.42 -4.11
N ARG A 181 12.57 1.05 -4.07
CA ARG A 181 12.25 2.15 -4.97
C ARG A 181 13.28 3.27 -4.76
N VAL A 182 14.27 3.32 -5.65
CA VAL A 182 15.28 4.37 -5.68
C VAL A 182 14.53 5.68 -5.90
N ALA A 183 14.78 6.67 -5.05
CA ALA A 183 14.16 7.97 -5.10
C ALA A 183 14.67 8.75 -6.33
N ASP A 184 14.36 8.31 -7.54
CA ASP A 184 14.79 8.98 -8.76
C ASP A 184 13.60 9.43 -9.62
N ALA A 185 13.72 10.69 -10.04
CA ALA A 185 12.89 11.48 -10.97
C ALA A 185 11.52 12.00 -10.50
N ASP A 186 10.92 11.54 -9.39
CA ASP A 186 9.73 12.19 -8.77
C ASP A 186 10.04 12.81 -7.39
N GLY A 187 11.33 12.87 -7.04
CA GLY A 187 11.84 13.47 -5.80
C GLY A 187 11.47 14.95 -5.61
N GLN A 188 11.06 15.65 -6.67
CA GLN A 188 10.56 17.03 -6.58
C GLN A 188 9.21 17.12 -5.87
N LYS A 189 8.32 16.12 -5.99
CA LYS A 189 7.03 16.11 -5.27
C LYS A 189 7.16 15.62 -3.83
N ALA A 190 8.11 14.71 -3.58
CA ALA A 190 8.46 14.30 -2.23
C ALA A 190 9.15 15.44 -1.46
N ASP A 191 9.96 16.27 -2.13
CA ASP A 191 10.51 17.52 -1.59
C ASP A 191 9.43 18.56 -1.28
N GLU A 192 8.41 18.71 -2.13
CA GLU A 192 7.28 19.62 -1.88
C GLU A 192 6.42 19.21 -0.67
N MET A 193 6.46 17.94 -0.26
CA MET A 193 5.79 17.44 0.94
C MET A 193 6.72 17.30 2.16
N LYS A 194 8.03 17.60 2.04
CA LYS A 194 8.92 17.72 3.20
C LYS A 194 8.46 18.90 4.06
N GLY A 195 7.87 18.60 5.21
CA GLY A 195 7.39 19.59 6.17
C GLY A 195 5.87 19.68 6.30
N VAL A 196 5.08 18.91 5.53
CA VAL A 196 3.62 18.84 5.72
C VAL A 196 3.28 17.62 6.58
N GLY A 197 3.56 17.74 7.88
CA GLY A 197 3.17 16.78 8.91
C GLY A 197 4.35 16.03 9.55
N PRO A 198 4.15 15.44 10.74
CA PRO A 198 5.19 14.70 11.44
C PRO A 198 5.59 13.46 10.64
N ASN A 199 6.89 13.31 10.36
CA ASN A 199 7.46 12.09 9.77
C ASN A 199 7.39 10.95 10.79
N VAL A 200 6.47 10.01 10.59
CA VAL A 200 6.19 8.91 11.55
C VAL A 200 6.90 7.59 11.22
N THR A 201 7.51 7.44 10.06
CA THR A 201 8.17 6.16 9.66
C THR A 201 9.63 6.09 10.14
N GLN A 202 10.14 4.88 10.42
CA GLN A 202 11.53 4.70 10.85
C GLN A 202 12.56 5.07 9.75
N LYS A 203 12.23 4.79 8.48
CA LYS A 203 13.07 5.15 7.33
C LYS A 203 13.15 6.67 7.17
N SER A 204 12.02 7.37 7.29
CA SER A 204 11.98 8.84 7.28
C SER A 204 12.62 9.50 8.51
N LYS A 205 12.80 8.79 9.63
CA LYS A 205 13.55 9.28 10.79
C LYS A 205 15.07 9.20 10.59
N GLN A 206 15.57 8.19 9.87
CA GLN A 206 17.00 8.09 9.51
C GLN A 206 17.42 9.22 8.57
N ASP A 207 16.58 9.55 7.58
CA ASP A 207 16.84 10.67 6.66
C ASP A 207 16.88 12.05 7.35
N ILE A 208 16.20 12.21 8.50
CA ILE A 208 16.25 13.44 9.29
C ILE A 208 17.57 13.58 10.03
N VAL A 209 18.09 12.48 10.59
CA VAL A 209 19.36 12.50 11.33
C VAL A 209 20.51 12.89 10.39
N SER A 210 20.50 12.45 9.13
CA SER A 210 21.45 12.95 8.12
C SER A 210 21.17 14.41 7.74
N SER A 211 19.90 14.81 7.58
CA SER A 211 19.58 16.21 7.23
C SER A 211 19.89 17.23 8.34
N GLN A 212 19.92 16.83 9.62
CA GLN A 212 20.27 17.71 10.73
C GLN A 212 21.78 17.98 10.78
N GLU A 213 22.61 16.98 10.44
CA GLU A 213 24.05 17.19 10.21
C GLU A 213 24.26 18.15 9.02
N ASP A 214 23.49 18.00 7.93
CA ASP A 214 23.56 18.89 6.76
C ASP A 214 23.11 20.34 7.08
N ILE A 215 22.14 20.51 8.00
CA ILE A 215 21.68 21.83 8.47
C ILE A 215 22.74 22.49 9.36
N ASP A 216 23.33 21.75 10.28
CA ASP A 216 24.38 22.27 11.16
C ASP A 216 25.64 22.63 10.35
N ASP A 217 25.94 21.87 9.30
CA ASP A 217 27.00 22.18 8.33
C ASP A 217 26.70 23.46 7.54
N LEU A 218 25.47 23.66 7.06
CA LEU A 218 25.04 24.89 6.38
C LEU A 218 25.04 26.13 7.30
N LEU A 219 24.72 25.96 8.59
CA LEU A 219 24.78 27.03 9.59
C LEU A 219 26.25 27.39 9.92
N SER A 220 27.13 26.38 9.98
CA SER A 220 28.56 26.59 10.16
C SER A 220 29.21 27.33 8.99
N ASP A 221 28.75 27.08 7.76
CA ASP A 221 29.23 27.76 6.55
C ASP A 221 28.67 29.19 6.41
N LEU A 222 27.49 29.46 7.00
CA LEU A 222 26.90 30.80 7.10
C LEU A 222 27.47 31.64 8.27
N GLY A 223 28.32 31.04 9.11
CA GLY A 223 29.09 31.74 10.14
C GLY A 223 28.27 32.26 11.32
N ILE A 224 27.22 31.54 11.71
CA ILE A 224 26.50 31.77 12.98
C ILE A 224 26.57 30.52 13.85
#